data_AF-A0A0F9JM24-F1
#
_entry.id   AF-A0A0F9JM24-F1
#
_cell.length_a   1.000
_cell.length_b   1.000
_cell.length_c   1.000
_cell.angle_alpha   90.00
_cell.angle_beta   90.00
_cell.angle_gamma   90.00
#
_symmetry.space_group_name_H-M   'P 1'
#
loop_
_entity.id
_entity.type
_entity.pdbx_description
1 polymer ?
#
loop_
_entity_poly.entity_id
_entity_poly.type
_entity_poly.pdbx_seq_one_letter_code
_entity_poly.pdbx_strand_id
1 'polypeptide(L)'
;MQIERRIIESGLLSKGFVKEKTHHNYFHHMYQGKITGVYTYTSLGTNYKTYDAGLLNMIKKQLRLDRSKQVVDLCKCPITEDAYNQILIDKGIFTP
;
A
#
# COMPACT_ATOMS: atom_id res chain seq x y z
N MET A 1 1.84 -12.64 -11.38
CA MET A 1 2.68 -11.50 -10.94
C MET A 1 3.16 -11.80 -9.54
N GLN A 2 4.42 -11.51 -9.22
CA GLN A 2 4.97 -11.65 -7.88
C GLN A 2 5.81 -10.43 -7.51
N ILE A 3 5.85 -10.12 -6.22
CA ILE A 3 6.63 -9.01 -5.66
C ILE A 3 7.12 -9.40 -4.26
N GLU A 4 8.35 -9.02 -3.94
CA GLU A 4 8.91 -9.28 -2.62
C GLU A 4 8.31 -8.34 -1.57
N ARG A 5 8.06 -8.85 -0.36
CA ARG A 5 7.53 -8.08 0.76
C ARG A 5 8.34 -6.82 1.03
N ARG A 6 9.68 -6.89 0.97
CA ARG A 6 10.55 -5.73 1.19
C ARG A 6 10.28 -4.58 0.22
N ILE A 7 9.94 -4.89 -1.04
CA ILE A 7 9.63 -3.91 -2.08
C ILE A 7 8.26 -3.27 -1.80
N ILE A 8 7.29 -4.07 -1.34
CA ILE A 8 5.99 -3.54 -0.88
C ILE A 8 6.21 -2.55 0.27
N GLU A 9 6.94 -2.96 1.31
CA GLU A 9 7.16 -2.13 2.50
C GLU A 9 7.91 -0.83 2.17
N SER A 10 9.00 -0.88 1.39
CA SER A 10 9.72 0.33 0.97
C SER A 10 8.87 1.23 0.06
N GLY A 11 8.09 0.61 -0.83
CA GLY A 11 7.19 1.32 -1.73
C GLY A 11 6.14 2.11 -0.95
N LEU A 12 5.42 1.46 -0.03
CA LEU A 12 4.42 2.12 0.81
C LEU A 12 4.99 3.30 1.59
N LEU A 13 6.16 3.14 2.22
CA LEU A 13 6.80 4.23 2.98
C LEU A 13 7.08 5.47 2.11
N SER A 14 7.38 5.28 0.81
CA SER A 14 7.59 6.37 -0.14
C SER A 14 6.31 7.02 -0.69
N LYS A 15 5.13 6.58 -0.24
CA LYS A 15 3.81 7.04 -0.71
C LYS A 15 2.94 7.55 0.44
N GLY A 16 3.55 8.14 1.46
CA GLY A 16 2.82 8.70 2.61
C GLY A 16 2.29 7.65 3.60
N PHE A 17 2.76 6.39 3.55
CA PHE A 17 2.42 5.42 4.59
C PHE A 17 3.39 5.47 5.76
N VAL A 18 2.85 5.36 6.98
CA VAL A 18 3.61 5.16 8.20
C VAL A 18 3.50 3.71 8.64
N LYS A 19 4.63 3.12 9.01
CA LYS A 19 4.73 1.74 9.50
C LYS A 19 4.61 1.70 11.01
N GLU A 20 3.75 0.83 11.51
CA GLU A 20 3.64 0.48 12.93
C GLU A 20 3.86 -1.01 13.11
N LYS A 21 4.61 -1.37 14.15
CA LYS A 21 4.91 -2.78 14.46
C LYS A 21 3.88 -3.32 15.43
N THR A 22 3.13 -4.32 15.00
CA THR A 22 2.16 -5.06 15.83
C THR A 22 2.41 -6.57 15.67
N HIS A 23 1.37 -7.42 15.77
CA HIS A 23 1.44 -8.82 15.34
C HIS A 23 1.69 -8.96 13.82
N HIS A 24 1.38 -7.91 13.05
CA HIS A 24 1.74 -7.73 11.65
C HIS A 24 2.54 -6.42 11.49
N ASN A 25 3.21 -6.24 10.36
CA ASN A 25 3.61 -4.89 9.96
C ASN A 25 2.36 -4.18 9.45
N TYR A 26 1.89 -3.20 10.20
CA TYR A 26 0.75 -2.37 9.84
C TYR A 26 1.23 -1.12 9.12
N PHE A 27 0.57 -0.73 8.04
CA PHE A 27 0.84 0.48 7.30
C PHE A 27 -0.44 1.28 7.18
N HIS A 28 -0.43 2.54 7.59
CA HIS A 28 -1.57 3.45 7.41
C HIS A 28 -1.12 4.71 6.67
N HIS A 29 -1.99 5.21 5.79
CA HIS A 29 -1.70 6.37 4.96
C HIS A 29 -2.03 7.67 5.66
N MET A 30 -1.08 8.59 5.63
CA MET A 30 -1.22 9.95 6.16
C MET A 30 -1.12 10.97 5.04
N TYR A 31 -1.99 11.98 5.09
CA TYR A 31 -1.93 13.15 4.21
C TYR A 31 -1.94 14.40 5.08
N GLN A 32 -0.93 15.27 4.93
CA GLN A 32 -0.76 16.50 5.72
C GLN A 32 -0.91 16.30 7.24
N GLY A 33 -0.33 15.21 7.77
CA GLY A 33 -0.39 14.89 9.21
C GLY A 33 -1.70 14.27 9.69
N LYS A 34 -2.68 14.00 8.81
CA LYS A 34 -3.94 13.35 9.15
C LYS A 34 -4.04 11.94 8.56
N ILE A 35 -4.63 11.02 9.30
CA ILE A 35 -4.90 9.66 8.83
C ILE A 35 -6.06 9.69 7.82
N THR A 36 -5.84 9.08 6.66
CA THR A 36 -6.83 9.06 5.55
C THR A 36 -7.76 7.84 5.58
N GLY A 37 -7.52 6.89 6.49
CA GLY A 37 -8.29 5.64 6.59
C GLY A 37 -7.87 4.53 5.62
N VAL A 38 -6.91 4.79 4.72
CA VAL A 38 -6.29 3.75 3.90
C VAL A 38 -5.19 3.05 4.68
N TYR A 39 -5.17 1.72 4.63
CA TYR A 39 -4.19 0.92 5.34
C TYR A 39 -3.90 -0.39 4.62
N THR A 40 -2.85 -1.09 5.02
CA THR A 40 -2.59 -2.48 4.63
C THR A 40 -1.70 -3.18 5.66
N TYR A 41 -1.52 -4.49 5.50
CA TYR A 41 -0.67 -5.31 6.36
C TYR A 41 0.32 -6.13 5.54
N THR A 42 1.53 -6.31 6.09
CA THR A 42 2.44 -7.36 5.63
C THR A 42 2.72 -8.37 6.75
N SER A 43 2.80 -9.64 6.36
CA SER A 43 3.03 -10.77 7.27
C SER A 43 4.51 -10.84 7.67
N LEU A 44 4.77 -11.22 8.92
CA LEU A 44 6.13 -11.40 9.44
C LEU A 44 6.75 -12.77 9.08
N GLY A 45 5.91 -13.74 8.71
CA GLY A 45 6.35 -15.12 8.45
C GLY A 45 7.25 -15.27 7.21
N THR A 46 8.17 -16.23 7.26
CA THR A 46 9.13 -16.53 6.19
C THR A 46 8.48 -17.01 4.90
N ASN A 47 7.32 -17.67 4.98
CA ASN A 47 6.53 -18.09 3.82
C ASN A 47 5.93 -16.91 3.03
N TYR A 48 5.94 -15.69 3.61
CA TYR A 48 5.38 -14.47 3.02
C TYR A 48 6.49 -13.48 2.61
N LYS A 49 7.66 -13.98 2.23
CA LYS A 49 8.71 -13.14 1.64
C LYS A 49 8.35 -12.65 0.23
N THR A 50 7.51 -13.41 -0.48
CA THR A 50 7.03 -13.09 -1.83
C THR A 50 5.51 -13.18 -1.87
N TYR A 51 4.88 -12.14 -2.42
CA TYR A 51 3.43 -12.03 -2.51
C TYR A 51 2.98 -12.43 -3.91
N ASP A 52 2.00 -13.32 -3.97
CA ASP A 52 1.39 -13.82 -5.20
C ASP A 52 0.10 -13.06 -5.56
N ALA A 53 -0.61 -13.53 -6.59
CA ALA A 53 -1.83 -12.89 -7.05
C ALA A 53 -2.94 -12.84 -5.98
N GLY A 54 -3.02 -13.82 -5.10
CA GLY A 54 -4.03 -13.88 -4.04
C GLY A 54 -3.79 -12.80 -3.00
N LEU A 55 -2.57 -12.73 -2.47
CA LEU A 55 -2.16 -11.70 -1.52
C LEU A 55 -2.25 -10.29 -2.12
N LEU A 56 -1.84 -10.13 -3.38
CA LEU A 56 -1.93 -8.85 -4.08
C LEU A 56 -3.38 -8.39 -4.28
N ASN A 57 -4.31 -9.30 -4.54
CA ASN A 57 -5.73 -8.94 -4.67
C ASN A 57 -6.34 -8.49 -3.33
N MET A 58 -5.83 -8.99 -2.20
CA MET A 58 -6.22 -8.50 -0.87
C MET A 58 -5.66 -7.11 -0.61
N ILE A 59 -4.35 -6.90 -0.80
CA ILE A 59 -3.71 -5.59 -0.64
C ILE A 59 -4.40 -4.55 -1.52
N LYS A 60 -4.70 -4.89 -2.78
CA LYS A 60 -5.41 -4.03 -3.72
C LYS A 60 -6.69 -3.44 -3.13
N LYS A 61 -7.52 -4.26 -2.48
CA LYS A 61 -8.77 -3.80 -1.85
C LYS A 61 -8.50 -2.85 -0.69
N GLN A 62 -7.50 -3.15 0.13
CA GLN A 62 -7.12 -2.33 1.28
C GLN A 62 -6.56 -0.96 0.84
N LEU A 63 -5.75 -0.94 -0.22
CA LEU A 63 -5.18 0.26 -0.85
C LEU A 63 -6.16 1.00 -1.79
N ARG A 64 -7.41 0.56 -1.90
CA ARG A 64 -8.44 1.18 -2.76
C ARG A 64 -8.05 1.28 -4.24
N LEU A 65 -7.28 0.31 -4.73
CA LEU A 65 -6.87 0.21 -6.14
C LEU A 65 -7.80 -0.71 -6.93
N ASP A 66 -7.83 -0.58 -8.25
CA ASP A 66 -8.77 -1.30 -9.11
C ASP A 66 -8.19 -2.64 -9.59
N ARG A 67 -6.87 -2.66 -9.85
CA ARG A 67 -6.14 -3.81 -10.41
C ARG A 67 -4.95 -4.19 -9.54
N SER A 68 -4.70 -5.48 -9.35
CA SER A 68 -3.52 -5.96 -8.59
C SER A 68 -2.19 -5.51 -9.21
N LYS A 69 -2.17 -5.24 -10.52
CA LYS A 69 -1.00 -4.63 -11.19
C LYS A 69 -0.68 -3.24 -10.64
N GLN A 70 -1.69 -2.43 -10.31
CA GLN A 70 -1.47 -1.10 -9.71
C GLN A 70 -0.81 -1.19 -8.33
N VAL A 71 -0.99 -2.28 -7.58
CA VAL A 71 -0.25 -2.51 -6.32
C VAL A 71 1.24 -2.68 -6.61
N VAL A 72 1.56 -3.50 -7.62
CA VAL A 72 2.96 -3.72 -8.05
C VAL A 72 3.55 -2.43 -8.57
N ASP A 73 2.81 -1.68 -9.38
CA ASP A 73 3.24 -0.39 -9.92
C ASP A 73 3.48 0.60 -8.76
N LEU A 74 2.51 0.82 -7.87
CA LEU A 74 2.66 1.67 -6.69
C LEU A 74 3.94 1.36 -5.89
N CYS A 75 4.24 0.07 -5.69
CA CYS A 75 5.39 -0.37 -4.90
C CYS A 75 6.73 -0.34 -5.67
N LYS A 76 6.72 -0.61 -6.98
CA LYS A 76 7.94 -0.66 -7.83
C LYS A 76 8.27 0.67 -8.52
N CYS A 77 7.48 1.72 -8.30
CA CYS A 77 7.74 3.09 -8.73
C CYS A 77 7.53 3.33 -10.25
N PRO A 78 6.28 3.56 -10.67
CA PRO A 78 5.98 4.61 -11.63
C PRO A 78 4.92 5.61 -11.10
N ILE A 79 4.29 5.34 -9.95
CA ILE A 79 3.28 6.23 -9.35
C ILE A 79 3.95 7.07 -8.26
N THR A 80 3.88 8.40 -8.38
CA THR A 80 4.37 9.33 -7.35
C THR A 80 3.44 9.35 -6.14
N GLU A 81 3.89 9.87 -5.01
CA GLU A 81 3.03 10.09 -3.84
C GLU A 81 1.82 10.96 -4.22
N ASP A 82 2.05 12.07 -4.92
CA ASP A 82 0.98 12.97 -5.39
C ASP A 82 -0.02 12.27 -6.32
N ALA A 83 0.45 11.42 -7.24
CA ALA A 83 -0.42 10.67 -8.11
C ALA A 83 -1.28 9.66 -7.32
N TYR A 84 -0.74 9.06 -6.27
CA TYR A 84 -1.50 8.18 -5.39
C TYR A 84 -2.53 8.97 -4.55
N ASN A 85 -2.15 10.12 -4.01
CA ASN A 85 -3.05 11.04 -3.32
C ASN A 85 -4.23 11.45 -4.21
N GLN A 86 -3.97 11.79 -5.46
CA GLN A 86 -5.01 12.16 -6.43
C GLN A 86 -6.00 11.01 -6.65
N ILE A 87 -5.52 9.77 -6.81
CA ILE A 87 -6.40 8.58 -6.93
C ILE A 87 -7.32 8.44 -5.71
N LEU A 88 -6.83 8.71 -4.50
CA LEU A 88 -7.64 8.62 -3.28
C LEU A 88 -8.66 9.76 -3.16
N ILE A 89 -8.28 10.98 -3.56
CA ILE A 89 -9.16 12.16 -3.57
C ILE A 89 -10.27 11.99 -4.61
N ASP A 90 -9.95 11.56 -5.83
CA ASP A 90 -10.92 11.32 -6.91
C ASP A 90 -11.95 10.24 -6.52
N LYS A 91 -11.54 9.30 -5.66
CA LYS A 91 -12.41 8.25 -5.10
C LYS A 91 -13.19 8.71 -3.86
N GLY A 92 -13.03 9.94 -3.42
CA GLY A 92 -13.71 10.49 -2.24
C GLY A 92 -13.27 9.86 -0.91
N ILE A 93 -12.06 9.29 -0.86
CA ILE A 93 -11.56 8.62 0.35
C ILE A 93 -11.20 9.63 1.44
N PHE A 94 -10.59 10.75 1.04
CA PHE A 94 -10.33 11.88 1.92
C PHE A 94 -10.40 13.18 1.11
N THR A 95 -10.45 14.31 1.82
CA THR A 95 -10.36 15.65 1.22
C THR A 95 -9.05 16.31 1.62
N PRO A 96 -8.39 17.03 0.70
CA PRO A 96 -7.13 17.72 0.99
C PRO A 96 -7.28 18.83 2.03
#